data_AF-A0A933KU30-F1
#
_entry.id   AF-A0A933KU30-F1
#
_cell.length_a   1.000
_cell.length_b   1.000
_cell.length_c   1.000
_cell.angle_alpha   90.00
_cell.angle_beta   90.00
_cell.angle_gamma   90.00
#
_symmetry.space_group_name_H-M   'P 1'
#
loop_
_entity.id
_entity.type
_entity.pdbx_description
1 polymer ?
#
loop_
_entity_poly.entity_id
_entity_poly.type
_entity_poly.pdbx_seq_one_letter_code
_entity_poly.pdbx_strand_id
1 'polypeptide(L)'
;MNVRVMTSGAIAAGAIALGTAALAQTVPAQFVVSGKAAEQIQDFTTINLATAERIAEACERLAAAENVAISIMVLDNDGNHVYMDRMDGQGYLNIITAEMKARTALMQRAPSKVVMNQVLQNPNAELQRIQLGMFPNSGGLPVVVSKQMIGVIGIGGSAPRVPVWSDEICGHKAMQEVLGAANVAPLVEDLPRQQAPAPANAAPVPRFVNATTPRTTVSNPEWVVGGKGAANVFDGNQISLSAAKRIARVCRDFATSKGGGMSLYIIDNAGEFVHMERVDGQAFNNIRTALLKAQTSLRSRVPTSVYTAQGRNNPAGQARTIEQFGFFTNAGGIPIVVDGQMIGAVGVGGGAGGGGDENCAIAGLKAVFGDHVTLPAYPATSTSSGGSR
;
A
#
# COMPACT_ATOMS: atom_id res chain seq x y z
N MET A 1 76.43 6.28 -38.83
CA MET A 1 75.30 7.04 -38.25
C MET A 1 74.02 6.40 -38.78
N ASN A 2 73.30 5.66 -37.94
CA ASN A 2 71.85 5.45 -37.98
C ASN A 2 71.45 4.51 -36.84
N VAL A 3 70.92 5.14 -35.80
CA VAL A 3 70.33 4.53 -34.61
C VAL A 3 68.93 4.04 -34.98
N ARG A 4 68.59 2.81 -34.61
CA ARG A 4 67.19 2.38 -34.47
C ARG A 4 67.01 1.63 -33.15
N VAL A 5 66.37 2.33 -32.24
CA VAL A 5 65.80 1.83 -30.98
C VAL A 5 64.60 0.94 -31.34
N MET A 6 64.54 -0.26 -30.77
CA MET A 6 63.33 -1.07 -30.78
C MET A 6 63.02 -1.46 -29.33
N THR A 7 61.96 -0.86 -28.80
CA THR A 7 61.40 -1.07 -27.48
C THR A 7 60.57 -2.36 -27.45
N SER A 8 60.92 -3.27 -26.55
CA SER A 8 60.12 -4.47 -26.25
C SER A 8 58.97 -4.13 -25.32
N GLY A 9 57.76 -3.99 -25.86
CA GLY A 9 56.52 -3.92 -25.08
C GLY A 9 55.81 -5.27 -25.11
N ALA A 10 55.93 -6.06 -24.03
CA ALA A 10 55.09 -7.23 -23.79
C ALA A 10 54.00 -6.84 -22.79
N ILE A 11 52.80 -6.54 -23.28
CA ILE A 11 51.60 -6.41 -22.44
C ILE A 11 51.06 -7.83 -22.24
N ALA A 12 51.27 -8.39 -21.05
CA ALA A 12 50.57 -9.58 -20.61
C ALA A 12 49.10 -9.21 -20.35
N ALA A 13 48.21 -9.59 -21.26
CA ALA A 13 46.77 -9.53 -21.06
C ALA A 13 46.36 -10.58 -20.02
N GLY A 14 46.42 -10.20 -18.74
CA GLY A 14 45.80 -10.96 -17.66
C GLY A 14 44.29 -10.92 -17.85
N ALA A 15 43.70 -12.06 -18.20
CA ALA A 15 42.25 -12.24 -18.18
C ALA A 15 41.77 -12.10 -16.72
N ILE A 16 41.27 -10.93 -16.36
CA ILE A 16 40.49 -10.73 -15.14
C ILE A 16 39.18 -11.46 -15.37
N ALA A 17 39.10 -12.71 -14.90
CA ALA A 17 37.84 -13.37 -14.66
C ALA A 17 37.12 -12.55 -13.59
N LEU A 18 36.22 -11.65 -14.01
CA LEU A 18 35.20 -11.06 -13.16
C LEU A 18 34.29 -12.20 -12.72
N GLY A 19 34.71 -12.90 -11.67
CA GLY A 19 33.84 -13.75 -10.90
C GLY A 19 32.73 -12.87 -10.37
N THR A 20 31.56 -12.94 -11.01
CA THR A 20 30.30 -12.53 -10.40
C THR A 20 30.09 -13.45 -9.20
N ALA A 21 30.72 -13.12 -8.07
CA ALA A 21 30.28 -13.62 -6.79
C ALA A 21 28.83 -13.16 -6.69
N ALA A 22 27.89 -14.09 -6.90
CA ALA A 22 26.50 -13.88 -6.58
C ALA A 22 26.49 -13.28 -5.18
N LEU A 23 25.96 -12.06 -5.04
CA LEU A 23 25.62 -11.51 -3.74
C LEU A 23 24.74 -12.56 -3.09
N ALA A 24 25.31 -13.37 -2.21
CA ALA A 24 24.63 -14.53 -1.66
C ALA A 24 23.38 -14.01 -0.96
N GLN A 25 22.20 -14.26 -1.55
CA GLN A 25 20.94 -13.96 -0.91
C GLN A 25 20.88 -14.82 0.36
N THR A 26 21.18 -14.21 1.51
CA THR A 26 21.06 -14.85 2.82
C THR A 26 19.60 -15.06 3.20
N VAL A 27 18.69 -14.32 2.57
CA VAL A 27 17.24 -14.44 2.75
C VAL A 27 16.66 -15.41 1.72
N PRO A 28 15.84 -16.39 2.13
CA PRO A 28 15.15 -17.26 1.20
C PRO A 28 14.30 -16.49 0.18
N ALA A 29 14.44 -16.82 -1.10
CA ALA A 29 13.79 -16.11 -2.20
C ALA A 29 12.25 -16.07 -2.11
N GLN A 30 11.61 -16.97 -1.35
CA GLN A 30 10.17 -16.89 -1.13
C GLN A 30 9.71 -15.66 -0.34
N PHE A 31 10.60 -14.98 0.39
CA PHE A 31 10.25 -13.84 1.25
C PHE A 31 10.58 -12.48 0.65
N VAL A 32 11.46 -12.44 -0.34
CA VAL A 32 11.98 -11.21 -0.94
C VAL A 32 11.71 -11.17 -2.43
N VAL A 33 11.76 -9.96 -2.99
CA VAL A 33 11.76 -9.78 -4.44
C VAL A 33 12.99 -10.49 -5.02
N SER A 34 12.79 -11.29 -6.07
CA SER A 34 13.83 -12.16 -6.63
C SER A 34 13.76 -12.25 -8.17
N GLY A 35 14.79 -12.84 -8.77
CA GLY A 35 14.90 -13.02 -10.22
C GLY A 35 14.87 -11.71 -11.01
N LYS A 36 14.22 -11.74 -12.18
CA LYS A 36 14.11 -10.57 -13.08
C LYS A 36 13.48 -9.35 -12.42
N ALA A 37 12.52 -9.57 -11.51
CA ALA A 37 11.88 -8.48 -10.79
C ALA A 37 12.89 -7.73 -9.90
N ALA A 38 13.76 -8.47 -9.20
CA ALA A 38 14.83 -7.89 -8.39
C ALA A 38 15.89 -7.18 -9.25
N GLU A 39 16.30 -7.78 -10.37
CA GLU A 39 17.22 -7.18 -11.33
C GLU A 39 16.70 -5.85 -11.88
N GLN A 40 15.39 -5.78 -12.18
CA GLN A 40 14.74 -4.61 -12.73
C GLN A 40 14.76 -3.41 -11.77
N ILE A 41 14.58 -3.63 -10.47
CA ILE A 41 14.60 -2.57 -9.45
C ILE A 41 15.95 -2.43 -8.74
N GLN A 42 16.90 -3.32 -9.04
CA GLN A 42 18.21 -3.42 -8.38
C GLN A 42 18.13 -3.63 -6.86
N ASP A 43 17.11 -4.35 -6.40
CA ASP A 43 16.91 -4.69 -4.97
C ASP A 43 16.55 -6.16 -4.83
N PHE A 44 17.38 -6.88 -4.06
CA PHE A 44 17.32 -8.31 -3.82
C PHE A 44 16.99 -8.66 -2.36
N THR A 45 16.70 -7.64 -1.54
CA THR A 45 16.55 -7.74 -0.09
C THR A 45 15.20 -7.27 0.41
N THR A 46 14.45 -6.54 -0.41
CA THR A 46 13.11 -6.07 -0.04
C THR A 46 12.07 -7.20 -0.05
N ILE A 47 11.14 -7.12 0.89
CA ILE A 47 9.97 -7.99 1.02
C ILE A 47 9.18 -8.03 -0.30
N ASN A 48 8.78 -9.23 -0.73
CA ASN A 48 7.90 -9.38 -1.88
C ASN A 48 6.42 -9.19 -1.50
N LEU A 49 5.60 -8.87 -2.50
CA LEU A 49 4.16 -8.66 -2.33
C LEU A 49 3.47 -9.89 -1.72
N ALA A 50 3.82 -11.09 -2.16
CA ALA A 50 3.19 -12.32 -1.68
C ALA A 50 3.40 -12.53 -0.16
N THR A 51 4.57 -12.18 0.36
CA THR A 51 4.86 -12.25 1.80
C THR A 51 4.13 -11.17 2.57
N ALA A 52 4.10 -9.94 2.04
CA ALA A 52 3.36 -8.84 2.64
C ALA A 52 1.85 -9.14 2.74
N GLU A 53 1.23 -9.62 1.66
CA GLU A 53 -0.19 -10.03 1.62
C GLU A 53 -0.46 -11.13 2.64
N ARG A 54 0.36 -12.19 2.69
CA ARG A 54 0.19 -13.30 3.66
C ARG A 54 0.28 -12.84 5.13
N ILE A 55 1.20 -11.93 5.46
CA ILE A 55 1.31 -11.39 6.82
C ILE A 55 0.06 -10.56 7.15
N ALA A 56 -0.40 -9.72 6.21
CA ALA A 56 -1.61 -8.92 6.40
C ALA A 56 -2.84 -9.82 6.60
N GLU A 57 -3.08 -10.80 5.73
CA GLU A 57 -4.21 -11.74 5.83
C GLU A 57 -4.20 -12.53 7.14
N ALA A 58 -3.02 -12.97 7.61
CA ALA A 58 -2.91 -13.65 8.90
C ALA A 58 -3.30 -12.71 10.06
N CYS A 59 -2.86 -11.45 10.03
CA CYS A 59 -3.21 -10.47 11.06
C CYS A 59 -4.69 -10.06 10.98
N GLU A 60 -5.28 -9.90 9.80
CA GLU A 60 -6.72 -9.68 9.62
C GLU A 60 -7.55 -10.80 10.23
N ARG A 61 -7.16 -12.06 10.00
CA ARG A 61 -7.83 -13.23 10.58
C ARG A 61 -7.75 -13.23 12.10
N LEU A 62 -6.58 -12.90 12.67
CA LEU A 62 -6.39 -12.76 14.11
C LEU A 62 -7.23 -11.61 14.70
N ALA A 63 -7.29 -10.48 14.01
CA ALA A 63 -8.12 -9.33 14.39
C ALA A 63 -9.61 -9.68 14.40
N ALA A 64 -10.08 -10.35 13.35
CA ALA A 64 -11.46 -10.81 13.23
C ALA A 64 -11.83 -11.80 14.35
N ALA A 65 -10.92 -12.73 14.70
CA ALA A 65 -11.13 -13.66 15.82
C ALA A 65 -11.28 -12.95 17.18
N GLU A 66 -10.62 -11.80 17.34
CA GLU A 66 -10.73 -10.94 18.52
C GLU A 66 -11.85 -9.90 18.41
N ASN A 67 -12.66 -9.95 17.34
CA ASN A 67 -13.74 -9.03 17.02
C ASN A 67 -13.28 -7.55 17.05
N VAL A 68 -12.11 -7.30 16.48
CA VAL A 68 -11.55 -5.96 16.25
C VAL A 68 -11.24 -5.76 14.77
N ALA A 69 -11.24 -4.50 14.33
CA ALA A 69 -10.82 -4.11 13.00
C ALA A 69 -9.52 -3.30 13.11
N ILE A 70 -8.65 -3.42 12.11
CA ILE A 70 -7.33 -2.79 12.08
C ILE A 70 -7.01 -2.25 10.69
N SER A 71 -6.04 -1.34 10.63
CA SER A 71 -5.34 -0.95 9.42
C SER A 71 -3.90 -1.47 9.48
N ILE A 72 -3.40 -2.02 8.37
CA ILE A 72 -2.08 -2.65 8.26
C ILE A 72 -1.29 -1.93 7.18
N MET A 73 -0.07 -1.50 7.47
CA MET A 73 0.86 -0.91 6.49
C MET A 73 2.15 -1.71 6.44
N VAL A 74 2.56 -2.13 5.24
CA VAL A 74 3.86 -2.79 5.00
C VAL A 74 4.71 -1.91 4.10
N LEU A 75 5.92 -1.60 4.57
CA LEU A 75 6.92 -0.83 3.82
C LEU A 75 8.14 -1.69 3.49
N ASP A 76 8.80 -1.37 2.38
CA ASP A 76 10.12 -1.93 2.05
C ASP A 76 11.24 -1.31 2.88
N ASN A 77 12.47 -1.75 2.61
CA ASN A 77 13.69 -1.29 3.27
C ASN A 77 13.98 0.21 3.09
N ASP A 78 13.42 0.83 2.06
CA ASP A 78 13.55 2.26 1.76
C ASP A 78 12.38 3.09 2.35
N GLY A 79 11.40 2.43 2.98
CA GLY A 79 10.23 3.07 3.56
C GLY A 79 9.15 3.43 2.54
N ASN A 80 9.16 2.77 1.38
CA ASN A 80 8.14 2.89 0.36
C ASN A 80 7.02 1.87 0.57
N HIS A 81 5.79 2.23 0.18
CA HIS A 81 4.63 1.33 0.31
C HIS A 81 4.79 0.06 -0.53
N VAL A 82 4.49 -1.08 0.08
CA VAL A 82 4.42 -2.39 -0.58
C VAL A 82 2.98 -2.90 -0.56
N TYR A 83 2.34 -2.86 0.61
CA TYR A 83 1.01 -3.42 0.83
C TYR A 83 0.29 -2.71 1.98
N MET A 84 -1.03 -2.55 1.87
CA MET A 84 -1.86 -2.03 2.94
C MET A 84 -3.29 -2.48 2.81
N ASP A 85 -3.88 -2.74 3.97
CA ASP A 85 -5.30 -3.01 4.13
C ASP A 85 -5.89 -2.11 5.21
N ARG A 86 -7.07 -1.58 4.96
CA ARG A 86 -7.95 -0.96 5.95
C ARG A 86 -9.19 -1.83 6.11
N MET A 87 -9.34 -2.51 7.25
CA MET A 87 -10.55 -3.26 7.53
C MET A 87 -11.77 -2.34 7.65
N ASP A 88 -12.93 -2.87 7.27
CA ASP A 88 -14.22 -2.19 7.33
C ASP A 88 -14.47 -1.56 8.72
N GLY A 89 -14.89 -0.30 8.73
CA GLY A 89 -15.15 0.46 9.96
C GLY A 89 -13.95 1.21 10.55
N GLN A 90 -12.75 1.06 9.97
CA GLN A 90 -11.58 1.83 10.36
C GLN A 90 -11.58 3.22 9.72
N GLY A 91 -11.11 4.23 10.45
CA GLY A 91 -10.99 5.61 9.95
C GLY A 91 -9.56 6.01 9.56
N TYR A 92 -9.41 7.22 9.01
CA TYR A 92 -8.13 7.80 8.56
C TYR A 92 -7.00 7.68 9.59
N LEU A 93 -7.27 8.01 10.86
CA LEU A 93 -6.24 7.98 11.91
C LEU A 93 -5.60 6.60 12.07
N ASN A 94 -6.35 5.52 11.84
CA ASN A 94 -5.83 4.16 12.02
C ASN A 94 -4.90 3.78 10.86
N ILE A 95 -5.17 4.29 9.66
CA ILE A 95 -4.28 4.18 8.49
C ILE A 95 -2.96 4.90 8.76
N ILE A 96 -3.05 6.17 9.15
CA ILE A 96 -1.86 7.01 9.34
C ILE A 96 -1.02 6.52 10.51
N THR A 97 -1.64 6.14 11.62
CA THR A 97 -0.90 5.61 12.75
C THR A 97 -0.25 4.27 12.43
N ALA A 98 -0.87 3.40 11.62
CA ALA A 98 -0.21 2.19 11.11
C ALA A 98 1.07 2.53 10.33
N GLU A 99 1.01 3.51 9.42
CA GLU A 99 2.20 3.97 8.69
C GLU A 99 3.26 4.60 9.62
N MET A 100 2.86 5.48 10.54
CA MET A 100 3.78 6.11 11.50
C MET A 100 4.48 5.07 12.37
N LYS A 101 3.77 4.01 12.79
CA LYS A 101 4.35 2.89 13.53
C LYS A 101 5.36 2.11 12.69
N ALA A 102 5.02 1.79 11.44
CA ALA A 102 5.93 1.12 10.51
C ALA A 102 7.21 1.96 10.28
N ARG A 103 7.08 3.25 10.00
CA ARG A 103 8.21 4.17 9.82
C ARG A 103 9.06 4.30 11.08
N THR A 104 8.45 4.33 12.26
CA THR A 104 9.18 4.31 13.53
C THR A 104 10.02 3.05 13.66
N ALA A 105 9.46 1.89 13.32
CA ALA A 105 10.20 0.64 13.35
C ALA A 105 11.35 0.60 12.34
N LEU A 106 11.17 1.22 11.17
CA LEU A 106 12.20 1.34 10.15
C LEU A 106 13.37 2.21 10.62
N MET A 107 13.07 3.37 11.18
CA MET A 107 14.07 4.32 11.68
C MET A 107 14.87 3.75 12.85
N GLN A 108 14.18 3.08 13.79
CA GLN A 108 14.80 2.54 15.00
C GLN A 108 15.46 1.18 14.78
N ARG A 109 15.14 0.51 13.67
CA ARG A 109 15.48 -0.90 13.42
C ARG A 109 15.04 -1.81 14.57
N ALA A 110 13.94 -1.45 15.22
CA ALA A 110 13.41 -2.10 16.42
C ALA A 110 11.89 -1.84 16.50
N PRO A 111 11.12 -2.63 17.27
CA PRO A 111 9.70 -2.38 17.46
C PRO A 111 9.40 -0.94 17.91
N SER A 112 8.33 -0.34 17.40
CA SER A 112 7.90 1.02 17.80
C SER A 112 7.59 1.12 19.30
N LYS A 113 7.29 -0.02 19.94
CA LYS A 113 7.18 -0.17 21.39
C LYS A 113 8.42 0.29 22.15
N VAL A 114 9.63 0.19 21.59
CA VAL A 114 10.84 0.71 22.25
C VAL A 114 10.73 2.22 22.49
N VAL A 115 10.20 2.96 21.52
CA VAL A 115 9.98 4.41 21.65
C VAL A 115 8.82 4.70 22.60
N MET A 116 7.74 3.91 22.54
CA MET A 116 6.64 3.98 23.50
C MET A 116 7.15 3.83 24.95
N ASN A 117 7.96 2.81 25.22
CA ASN A 117 8.55 2.55 26.53
C ASN A 117 9.46 3.71 26.98
N GLN A 118 10.25 4.29 26.08
CA GLN A 118 11.07 5.47 26.41
C GLN A 118 10.21 6.66 26.82
N VAL A 119 9.09 6.92 26.13
CA VAL A 119 8.15 7.99 26.48
C VAL A 119 7.40 7.68 27.77
N LEU A 120 7.05 6.42 28.04
CA LEU A 120 6.43 6.02 29.31
C LEU A 120 7.33 6.29 30.52
N GLN A 121 8.66 6.20 30.35
CA GLN A 121 9.63 6.49 31.40
C GLN A 121 10.06 7.97 31.45
N ASN A 122 9.93 8.71 30.35
CA ASN A 122 10.18 10.14 30.28
C ASN A 122 9.15 10.85 29.37
N PRO A 123 7.98 11.21 29.91
CA PRO A 123 6.92 11.84 29.11
C PRO A 123 7.33 13.16 28.45
N ASN A 124 8.28 13.89 29.04
CA ASN A 124 8.79 15.15 28.48
C ASN A 124 9.56 14.96 27.15
N ALA A 125 9.99 13.74 26.84
CA ALA A 125 10.65 13.43 25.58
C ALA A 125 9.67 13.23 24.41
N GLU A 126 8.36 13.12 24.66
CA GLU A 126 7.38 12.75 23.64
C GLU A 126 7.39 13.72 22.44
N LEU A 127 7.33 15.02 22.71
CA LEU A 127 7.34 16.04 21.66
C LEU A 127 8.62 15.96 20.82
N GLN A 128 9.77 15.72 21.46
CA GLN A 128 11.04 15.54 20.76
C GLN A 128 11.01 14.29 19.85
N ARG A 129 10.41 13.18 20.31
CA ARG A 129 10.27 11.97 19.48
C ARG A 129 9.40 12.23 18.25
N ILE A 130 8.28 12.92 18.44
CA ILE A 130 7.38 13.29 17.34
C ILE A 130 8.07 14.23 16.34
N GLN A 131 8.85 15.20 16.82
CA GLN A 131 9.63 16.11 15.95
C GLN A 131 10.67 15.37 15.10
N LEU A 132 11.21 14.25 15.61
CA LEU A 132 12.10 13.37 14.86
C LEU A 132 11.34 12.39 13.94
N GLY A 133 10.02 12.51 13.80
CA GLY A 133 9.20 11.64 12.97
C GLY A 133 8.88 10.28 13.61
N MET A 134 9.18 10.09 14.90
CA MET A 134 8.87 8.86 15.62
C MET A 134 7.50 8.93 16.28
N PHE A 135 6.78 7.81 16.27
CA PHE A 135 5.48 7.67 16.88
C PHE A 135 5.55 6.71 18.08
N PRO A 136 5.41 7.24 19.31
CA PRO A 136 5.62 6.49 20.55
C PRO A 136 4.40 5.61 20.91
N ASN A 137 3.95 4.77 19.98
CA ASN A 137 2.90 3.79 20.20
C ASN A 137 3.34 2.43 19.63
N SER A 138 2.99 1.35 20.32
CA SER A 138 3.27 -0.02 19.87
C SER A 138 2.45 -0.42 18.64
N GLY A 139 2.95 -1.40 17.88
CA GLY A 139 2.31 -1.94 16.68
C GLY A 139 3.15 -1.83 15.41
N GLY A 140 4.32 -1.18 15.47
CA GLY A 140 5.33 -1.20 14.40
C GLY A 140 6.38 -2.26 14.68
N LEU A 141 6.66 -3.13 13.72
CA LEU A 141 7.58 -4.25 13.85
C LEU A 141 8.51 -4.35 12.62
N PRO A 142 9.81 -4.59 12.82
CA PRO A 142 10.70 -4.93 11.73
C PRO A 142 10.41 -6.34 11.20
N VAL A 143 10.40 -6.49 9.88
CA VAL A 143 10.31 -7.79 9.21
C VAL A 143 11.74 -8.26 8.94
N VAL A 144 12.20 -9.25 9.69
CA VAL A 144 13.57 -9.76 9.65
C VAL A 144 13.56 -11.24 9.28
N VAL A 145 14.42 -11.64 8.35
CA VAL A 145 14.63 -13.04 7.97
C VAL A 145 16.13 -13.27 7.83
N SER A 146 16.68 -14.36 8.37
CA SER A 146 18.12 -14.64 8.31
C SER A 146 19.01 -13.48 8.80
N LYS A 147 18.57 -12.76 9.84
CA LYS A 147 19.22 -11.53 10.38
C LYS A 147 19.26 -10.33 9.43
N GLN A 148 18.58 -10.40 8.29
CA GLN A 148 18.44 -9.30 7.34
C GLN A 148 17.04 -8.70 7.49
N MET A 149 16.97 -7.38 7.65
CA MET A 149 15.68 -6.67 7.55
C MET A 149 15.28 -6.60 6.08
N ILE A 150 14.04 -7.01 5.81
CA ILE A 150 13.47 -7.03 4.45
C ILE A 150 12.34 -6.01 4.29
N GLY A 151 11.86 -5.46 5.41
CA GLY A 151 10.84 -4.42 5.43
C GLY A 151 10.37 -4.16 6.85
N VAL A 152 9.25 -3.45 6.97
CA VAL A 152 8.58 -3.18 8.24
C VAL A 152 7.07 -3.31 8.08
N ILE A 153 6.40 -3.70 9.16
CA ILE A 153 4.94 -3.70 9.26
C ILE A 153 4.51 -2.74 10.38
N GLY A 154 3.41 -2.04 10.18
CA GLY A 154 2.75 -1.24 11.19
C GLY A 154 1.27 -1.55 11.22
N ILE A 155 0.70 -1.71 12.41
CA ILE A 155 -0.71 -2.03 12.62
C ILE A 155 -1.32 -0.96 13.52
N GLY A 156 -2.49 -0.47 13.16
CA GLY A 156 -3.22 0.57 13.87
C GLY A 156 -4.70 0.26 14.00
N GLY A 157 -5.33 0.84 15.01
CA GLY A 157 -6.79 0.94 15.08
C GLY A 157 -7.50 0.16 16.18
N SER A 158 -6.75 -0.49 17.06
CA SER A 158 -7.33 -1.20 18.20
C SER A 158 -6.65 -0.84 19.53
N ALA A 159 -7.44 -0.81 20.61
CA ALA A 159 -6.91 -0.64 21.96
C ALA A 159 -6.29 -1.97 22.46
N PRO A 160 -5.14 -1.92 23.16
CA PRO A 160 -4.50 -3.13 23.68
C PRO A 160 -5.30 -3.75 24.85
N ARG A 161 -5.37 -5.08 24.85
CA ARG A 161 -5.87 -5.97 25.93
C ARG A 161 -4.80 -7.05 26.20
N VAL A 162 -3.62 -6.63 26.65
CA VAL A 162 -2.49 -7.54 26.87
C VAL A 162 -2.77 -8.56 27.98
N PRO A 163 -2.31 -9.82 27.88
CA PRO A 163 -1.51 -10.39 26.78
C PRO A 163 -2.35 -10.97 25.63
N VAL A 164 -3.68 -10.81 25.64
CA VAL A 164 -4.59 -11.41 24.63
C VAL A 164 -4.42 -10.74 23.27
N TRP A 165 -4.50 -9.41 23.27
CA TRP A 165 -4.55 -8.62 22.04
C TRP A 165 -3.78 -7.30 22.14
N SER A 166 -3.08 -6.95 21.08
CA SER A 166 -2.62 -5.61 20.73
C SER A 166 -2.26 -5.61 19.24
N ASP A 167 -2.17 -4.42 18.64
CA ASP A 167 -1.68 -4.26 17.27
C ASP A 167 -0.33 -5.00 17.07
N GLU A 168 0.56 -4.93 18.06
CA GLU A 168 1.86 -5.59 18.03
C GLU A 168 1.78 -7.12 18.17
N ILE A 169 0.92 -7.64 19.05
CA ILE A 169 0.69 -9.07 19.21
C ILE A 169 0.15 -9.66 17.90
N CYS A 170 -0.74 -8.95 17.21
CA CYS A 170 -1.27 -9.36 15.91
C CYS A 170 -0.15 -9.49 14.87
N GLY A 171 0.64 -8.43 14.69
CA GLY A 171 1.74 -8.42 13.73
C GLY A 171 2.80 -9.48 14.02
N HIS A 172 3.15 -9.67 15.29
CA HIS A 172 4.11 -10.69 15.70
C HIS A 172 3.61 -12.11 15.40
N LYS A 173 2.38 -12.45 15.82
CA LYS A 173 1.79 -13.78 15.54
C LYS A 173 1.67 -14.04 14.03
N ALA A 174 1.22 -13.04 13.27
CA ALA A 174 1.13 -13.14 11.81
C ALA A 174 2.50 -13.38 11.15
N MET A 175 3.53 -12.65 11.57
CA MET A 175 4.90 -12.90 11.09
C MET A 175 5.41 -14.28 11.49
N GLN A 176 5.11 -14.77 12.70
CA GLN A 176 5.53 -16.11 13.12
C GLN A 176 4.90 -17.20 12.24
N GLU A 177 3.64 -17.02 11.86
CA GLU A 177 2.94 -17.95 10.95
C GLU A 177 3.55 -17.95 9.54
N VAL A 178 3.91 -16.77 9.01
CA VAL A 178 4.37 -16.64 7.61
C VAL A 178 5.86 -16.89 7.46
N LEU A 179 6.67 -16.33 8.35
CA LEU A 179 8.15 -16.36 8.29
C LEU A 179 8.74 -17.51 9.11
N GLY A 180 7.94 -18.11 10.00
CA GLY A 180 8.41 -19.08 10.99
C GLY A 180 8.95 -18.40 12.25
N ALA A 181 8.62 -18.98 13.42
CA ALA A 181 8.94 -18.39 14.72
C ALA A 181 10.43 -18.10 14.94
N ALA A 182 11.34 -18.86 14.33
CA ALA A 182 12.79 -18.66 14.44
C ALA A 182 13.27 -17.35 13.78
N ASN A 183 12.49 -16.77 12.87
CA ASN A 183 12.82 -15.52 12.17
C ASN A 183 12.23 -14.28 12.87
N VAL A 184 11.35 -14.45 13.85
CA VAL A 184 10.65 -13.35 14.51
C VAL A 184 11.21 -13.13 15.90
N ALA A 185 11.76 -11.94 16.15
CA ALA A 185 12.26 -11.58 17.46
C ALA A 185 11.12 -11.54 18.50
N PRO A 186 11.38 -11.91 19.77
CA PRO A 186 10.39 -11.81 20.83
C PRO A 186 9.84 -10.38 20.98
N LEU A 187 8.58 -10.28 21.39
CA LEU A 187 7.96 -9.01 21.73
C LEU A 187 8.73 -8.31 22.86
N VAL A 188 8.84 -6.99 22.74
CA VAL A 188 9.36 -6.13 23.81
C VAL A 188 8.33 -6.08 24.94
N GLU A 189 8.80 -6.19 26.18
CA GLU A 189 7.96 -6.10 27.37
C GLU A 189 7.37 -4.70 27.54
N ASP A 190 6.12 -4.62 28.01
CA ASP A 190 5.50 -3.35 28.38
C ASP A 190 6.10 -2.85 29.70
N LEU A 191 6.63 -1.62 29.71
CA LEU A 191 7.08 -1.00 30.96
C LEU A 191 5.90 -0.38 31.71
N PRO A 192 5.92 -0.38 33.06
CA PRO A 192 4.89 0.28 33.84
C PRO A 192 4.85 1.77 33.51
N ARG A 193 3.65 2.28 33.24
CA ARG A 193 3.42 3.71 33.06
C ARG A 193 3.68 4.41 34.39
N GLN A 194 4.52 5.45 34.40
CA GLN A 194 4.53 6.38 35.52
C GLN A 194 3.14 7.02 35.60
N GLN A 195 2.36 6.67 36.62
CA GLN A 195 1.01 7.18 36.79
C GLN A 195 1.07 8.68 37.05
N ALA A 196 0.71 9.49 36.06
CA ALA A 196 0.23 10.83 36.35
C ALA A 196 -1.17 10.67 36.97
N PRO A 197 -1.48 11.37 38.08
CA PRO A 197 -2.84 11.37 38.61
C PRO A 197 -3.81 11.78 37.51
N ALA A 198 -4.94 11.08 37.42
CA ALA A 198 -6.00 11.48 36.50
C ALA A 198 -6.33 12.96 36.75
N PRO A 199 -6.46 13.78 35.69
CA PRO A 199 -6.77 15.19 35.88
C PRO A 199 -8.05 15.29 36.72
N ALA A 200 -7.98 16.05 37.82
CA ALA A 200 -9.07 16.16 38.80
C ALA A 200 -10.41 16.59 38.16
N ASN A 201 -10.35 17.24 37.00
CA ASN A 201 -11.48 17.71 36.21
C ASN A 201 -11.41 17.19 34.77
N ALA A 202 -11.52 15.88 34.57
CA ALA A 202 -11.67 15.34 33.22
C ALA A 202 -12.97 15.86 32.58
N ALA A 203 -12.85 16.67 31.53
CA ALA A 203 -14.01 17.16 30.79
C ALA A 203 -14.79 15.97 30.20
N PRO A 204 -16.14 15.99 30.22
CA PRO A 204 -16.94 15.01 29.50
C PRO A 204 -16.54 15.01 28.02
N VAL A 205 -16.17 13.84 27.49
CA VAL A 205 -15.86 13.70 26.06
C VAL A 205 -17.17 13.55 25.30
N PRO A 206 -17.51 14.44 24.36
CA PRO A 206 -18.69 14.29 23.53
C PRO A 206 -18.62 12.97 22.74
N ARG A 207 -19.72 12.23 22.70
CA ARG A 207 -19.85 11.01 21.90
C ARG A 207 -21.11 11.12 21.07
N PHE A 208 -20.99 10.82 19.77
CA PHE A 208 -22.17 10.52 18.96
C PHE A 208 -22.78 9.22 19.47
N VAL A 209 -24.05 9.27 19.88
CA VAL A 209 -24.84 8.07 20.16
C VAL A 209 -25.38 7.62 18.81
N ASN A 210 -24.74 6.67 18.15
CA ASN A 210 -25.25 6.13 16.90
C ASN A 210 -26.53 5.34 17.17
N ALA A 211 -27.68 5.97 16.95
CA ALA A 211 -28.97 5.34 17.13
C ALA A 211 -29.34 4.41 15.96
N THR A 212 -28.71 4.55 14.79
CA THR A 212 -29.02 3.73 13.61
C THR A 212 -27.80 3.62 12.68
N THR A 213 -27.51 2.40 12.23
CA THR A 213 -26.47 2.15 11.22
C THR A 213 -26.87 2.79 9.87
N PRO A 214 -25.94 3.47 9.17
CA PRO A 214 -26.19 4.01 7.84
C PRO A 214 -26.71 2.92 6.88
N ARG A 215 -27.69 3.27 6.03
CA ARG A 215 -28.22 2.37 5.00
C ARG A 215 -27.56 2.65 3.65
N THR A 216 -27.15 1.59 2.95
CA THR A 216 -26.71 1.64 1.55
C THR A 216 -27.88 1.34 0.61
N THR A 217 -27.81 1.87 -0.61
CA THR A 217 -28.71 1.48 -1.71
C THR A 217 -28.03 0.52 -2.71
N VAL A 218 -26.76 0.18 -2.48
CA VAL A 218 -26.03 -0.84 -3.25
C VAL A 218 -26.65 -2.20 -2.98
N SER A 219 -26.92 -2.95 -4.06
CA SER A 219 -27.73 -4.18 -4.01
C SER A 219 -27.05 -5.33 -3.26
N ASN A 220 -25.73 -5.45 -3.34
CA ASN A 220 -24.96 -6.50 -2.64
C ASN A 220 -24.16 -5.91 -1.46
N PRO A 221 -24.43 -6.34 -0.21
CA PRO A 221 -23.75 -5.83 0.98
C PRO A 221 -22.28 -6.26 1.09
N GLU A 222 -21.80 -7.23 0.31
CA GLU A 222 -20.36 -7.59 0.30
C GLU A 222 -19.49 -6.55 -0.40
N TRP A 223 -20.10 -5.67 -1.21
CA TRP A 223 -19.39 -4.65 -1.98
C TRP A 223 -19.10 -3.38 -1.20
N VAL A 224 -19.81 -3.17 -0.10
CA VAL A 224 -19.71 -1.97 0.72
C VAL A 224 -19.55 -2.31 2.19
N VAL A 225 -19.04 -1.35 2.96
CA VAL A 225 -18.88 -1.48 4.41
C VAL A 225 -20.24 -1.74 5.08
N GLY A 226 -20.34 -2.88 5.77
CA GLY A 226 -21.57 -3.33 6.43
C GLY A 226 -21.45 -3.54 7.95
N GLY A 227 -22.56 -3.95 8.57
CA GLY A 227 -22.59 -4.42 9.96
C GLY A 227 -22.03 -3.44 10.99
N LYS A 228 -21.13 -3.93 11.87
CA LYS A 228 -20.44 -3.10 12.88
C LYS A 228 -19.53 -2.04 12.24
N GLY A 229 -18.99 -2.31 11.05
CA GLY A 229 -18.11 -1.38 10.35
C GLY A 229 -18.85 -0.09 9.98
N ALA A 230 -20.03 -0.23 9.40
CA ALA A 230 -20.88 0.90 9.00
C ALA A 230 -21.29 1.80 10.19
N ALA A 231 -21.44 1.22 11.39
CA ALA A 231 -21.72 1.99 12.60
C ALA A 231 -20.54 2.88 13.06
N ASN A 232 -19.35 2.71 12.51
CA ASN A 232 -18.16 3.50 12.86
C ASN A 232 -17.77 4.53 11.80
N VAL A 233 -18.23 4.39 10.54
CA VAL A 233 -17.84 5.26 9.42
C VAL A 233 -18.93 6.23 8.96
N PHE A 234 -20.13 6.16 9.56
CA PHE A 234 -21.28 7.05 9.30
C PHE A 234 -21.76 7.11 7.83
N ASP A 235 -21.18 6.31 6.94
CA ASP A 235 -21.54 6.17 5.53
C ASP A 235 -21.53 4.68 5.13
N GLY A 236 -22.65 4.20 4.59
CA GLY A 236 -22.80 2.82 4.11
C GLY A 236 -22.32 2.63 2.68
N ASN A 237 -21.93 3.69 1.97
CA ASN A 237 -21.49 3.66 0.58
C ASN A 237 -19.96 3.75 0.44
N GLN A 238 -19.22 3.10 1.35
CA GLN A 238 -17.77 2.92 1.22
C GLN A 238 -17.49 1.54 0.67
N ILE A 239 -16.60 1.41 -0.32
CA ILE A 239 -16.15 0.10 -0.81
C ILE A 239 -15.58 -0.76 0.34
N SER A 240 -15.98 -2.02 0.41
CA SER A 240 -15.45 -2.97 1.41
C SER A 240 -14.01 -3.40 1.09
N LEU A 241 -13.26 -3.75 2.12
CA LEU A 241 -11.90 -4.30 1.94
C LEU A 241 -11.90 -5.58 1.09
N SER A 242 -12.90 -6.45 1.30
CA SER A 242 -13.02 -7.70 0.55
C SER A 242 -13.24 -7.45 -0.95
N ALA A 243 -14.07 -6.47 -1.32
CA ALA A 243 -14.25 -6.09 -2.71
C ALA A 243 -12.97 -5.47 -3.29
N ALA A 244 -12.30 -4.61 -2.53
CA ALA A 244 -11.05 -3.98 -2.95
C ALA A 244 -9.93 -5.00 -3.25
N LYS A 245 -9.71 -5.99 -2.37
CA LYS A 245 -8.73 -7.06 -2.58
C LYS A 245 -9.06 -7.94 -3.79
N ARG A 246 -10.35 -8.20 -4.05
CA ARG A 246 -10.78 -8.95 -5.25
C ARG A 246 -10.51 -8.18 -6.54
N ILE A 247 -10.75 -6.86 -6.57
CA ILE A 247 -10.40 -6.01 -7.73
C ILE A 247 -8.89 -6.08 -7.97
N ALA A 248 -8.08 -5.95 -6.91
CA ALA A 248 -6.63 -5.96 -6.97
C ALA A 248 -6.08 -7.27 -7.54
N ARG A 249 -6.53 -8.42 -7.01
CA ARG A 249 -6.15 -9.75 -7.50
C ARG A 249 -6.45 -9.96 -8.97
N VAL A 250 -7.64 -9.59 -9.43
CA VAL A 250 -8.00 -9.71 -10.86
C VAL A 250 -7.12 -8.81 -11.74
N CYS A 251 -6.85 -7.59 -11.27
CA CYS A 251 -5.97 -6.66 -11.99
C CYS A 251 -4.52 -7.20 -12.04
N ARG A 252 -4.02 -7.77 -10.93
CA ARG A 252 -2.72 -8.44 -10.87
C ARG A 252 -2.61 -9.62 -11.83
N ASP A 253 -3.65 -10.46 -11.90
CA ASP A 253 -3.73 -11.58 -12.84
C ASP A 253 -3.78 -11.08 -14.29
N PHE A 254 -4.55 -10.02 -14.57
CA PHE A 254 -4.58 -9.35 -15.87
C PHE A 254 -3.20 -8.88 -16.28
N ALA A 255 -2.51 -8.10 -15.43
CA ALA A 255 -1.17 -7.59 -15.72
C ALA A 255 -0.17 -8.72 -15.99
N THR A 256 -0.21 -9.78 -15.16
CA THR A 256 0.62 -10.97 -15.30
C THR A 256 0.36 -11.68 -16.63
N SER A 257 -0.90 -11.83 -17.04
CA SER A 257 -1.27 -12.43 -18.33
C SER A 257 -0.73 -11.65 -19.55
N LYS A 258 -0.38 -10.38 -19.37
CA LYS A 258 0.24 -9.51 -20.37
C LYS A 258 1.76 -9.43 -20.24
N GLY A 259 2.35 -10.24 -19.36
CA GLY A 259 3.79 -10.21 -19.07
C GLY A 259 4.25 -8.92 -18.40
N GLY A 260 3.33 -8.18 -17.77
CA GLY A 260 3.60 -6.92 -17.09
C GLY A 260 3.41 -7.02 -15.57
N GLY A 261 3.80 -5.97 -14.87
CA GLY A 261 3.47 -5.74 -13.46
C GLY A 261 2.59 -4.50 -13.30
N MET A 262 2.11 -4.27 -12.07
CA MET A 262 1.22 -3.16 -11.75
C MET A 262 1.40 -2.69 -10.30
N SER A 263 1.00 -1.46 -10.04
CA SER A 263 0.77 -0.93 -8.69
C SER A 263 -0.65 -0.40 -8.65
N LEU A 264 -1.38 -0.67 -7.58
CA LEU A 264 -2.78 -0.30 -7.45
C LEU A 264 -3.07 0.35 -6.11
N TYR A 265 -3.94 1.35 -6.17
CA TYR A 265 -4.55 1.99 -5.01
C TYR A 265 -6.06 2.00 -5.18
N ILE A 266 -6.77 1.63 -4.12
CA ILE A 266 -8.22 1.79 -4.00
C ILE A 266 -8.50 2.70 -2.80
N ILE A 267 -9.30 3.74 -3.05
CA ILE A 267 -9.76 4.68 -2.05
C ILE A 267 -11.29 4.63 -1.97
N ASP A 268 -11.84 4.93 -0.80
CA ASP A 268 -13.29 5.02 -0.60
C ASP A 268 -13.86 6.33 -1.15
N ASN A 269 -15.16 6.52 -0.98
CA ASN A 269 -15.87 7.70 -1.46
C ASN A 269 -15.53 8.99 -0.69
N ALA A 270 -14.93 8.90 0.50
CA ALA A 270 -14.37 10.03 1.24
C ALA A 270 -12.94 10.38 0.79
N GLY A 271 -12.33 9.53 -0.03
CA GLY A 271 -10.95 9.68 -0.51
C GLY A 271 -9.92 9.04 0.39
N GLU A 272 -10.35 8.22 1.34
CA GLU A 272 -9.48 7.53 2.28
C GLU A 272 -9.06 6.16 1.76
N PHE A 273 -7.84 5.76 2.09
CA PHE A 273 -7.23 4.56 1.54
C PHE A 273 -7.94 3.30 2.05
N VAL A 274 -8.19 2.34 1.16
CA VAL A 274 -8.81 1.04 1.50
C VAL A 274 -7.83 -0.10 1.32
N HIS A 275 -7.18 -0.14 0.16
CA HIS A 275 -6.25 -1.19 -0.20
C HIS A 275 -5.18 -0.63 -1.14
N MET A 276 -3.94 -1.07 -0.97
CA MET A 276 -2.88 -0.86 -1.94
C MET A 276 -1.98 -2.07 -2.05
N GLU A 277 -1.50 -2.32 -3.26
CA GLU A 277 -0.44 -3.29 -3.52
C GLU A 277 0.50 -2.81 -4.62
N ARG A 278 1.79 -3.07 -4.45
CA ARG A 278 2.82 -2.87 -5.47
C ARG A 278 3.45 -4.23 -5.77
N VAL A 279 3.24 -4.76 -6.98
CA VAL A 279 3.84 -6.04 -7.36
C VAL A 279 5.35 -5.92 -7.51
N ASP A 280 6.02 -7.05 -7.33
CA ASP A 280 7.47 -7.18 -7.43
C ASP A 280 8.02 -6.61 -8.75
N GLY A 281 9.15 -5.92 -8.68
CA GLY A 281 9.81 -5.30 -9.84
C GLY A 281 9.22 -3.96 -10.28
N GLN A 282 8.17 -3.47 -9.61
CA GLN A 282 7.65 -2.13 -9.86
C GLN A 282 8.42 -1.06 -9.09
N ALA A 283 8.79 0.02 -9.79
CA ALA A 283 9.36 1.21 -9.16
C ALA A 283 8.33 1.90 -8.26
N PHE A 284 8.80 2.50 -7.16
CA PHE A 284 7.95 3.22 -6.20
C PHE A 284 7.06 4.31 -6.85
N ASN A 285 7.54 4.96 -7.91
CA ASN A 285 6.74 5.97 -8.60
C ASN A 285 5.40 5.42 -9.13
N ASN A 286 5.33 4.13 -9.45
CA ASN A 286 4.11 3.51 -9.98
C ASN A 286 2.99 3.47 -8.93
N ILE A 287 3.31 3.22 -7.65
CA ILE A 287 2.32 3.24 -6.59
C ILE A 287 1.88 4.68 -6.25
N ARG A 288 2.78 5.68 -6.36
CA ARG A 288 2.40 7.10 -6.22
C ARG A 288 1.46 7.56 -7.33
N THR A 289 1.76 7.20 -8.59
CA THR A 289 0.90 7.58 -9.72
C THR A 289 -0.46 6.86 -9.67
N ALA A 290 -0.52 5.61 -9.19
CA ALA A 290 -1.77 4.91 -8.93
C ALA A 290 -2.67 5.70 -7.95
N LEU A 291 -2.12 6.20 -6.83
CA LEU A 291 -2.87 7.03 -5.89
C LEU A 291 -3.40 8.31 -6.55
N LEU A 292 -2.54 9.03 -7.28
CA LEU A 292 -2.92 10.27 -7.96
C LEU A 292 -4.03 10.05 -8.99
N LYS A 293 -4.01 8.92 -9.72
CA LYS A 293 -5.06 8.52 -10.66
C LYS A 293 -6.38 8.24 -9.95
N ALA A 294 -6.35 7.51 -8.83
CA ALA A 294 -7.55 7.25 -8.01
C ALA A 294 -8.16 8.56 -7.48
N GLN A 295 -7.34 9.43 -6.88
CA GLN A 295 -7.77 10.72 -6.34
C GLN A 295 -8.32 11.65 -7.43
N THR A 296 -7.67 11.69 -8.60
CA THR A 296 -8.15 12.47 -9.74
C THR A 296 -9.52 11.98 -10.19
N SER A 297 -9.70 10.66 -10.31
CA SER A 297 -10.97 10.07 -10.75
C SER A 297 -12.10 10.28 -9.75
N LEU A 298 -11.79 10.18 -8.45
CA LEU A 298 -12.75 10.46 -7.38
C LEU A 298 -13.22 11.92 -7.42
N ARG A 299 -12.27 12.88 -7.53
CA ARG A 299 -12.58 14.32 -7.53
C ARG A 299 -13.31 14.77 -8.79
N SER A 300 -12.87 14.28 -9.94
CA SER A 300 -13.42 14.66 -11.24
C SER A 300 -14.69 13.90 -11.64
N ARG A 301 -14.96 12.75 -10.99
CA ARG A 301 -16.04 11.82 -11.31
C ARG A 301 -15.98 11.25 -12.73
N VAL A 302 -14.81 11.29 -13.36
CA VAL A 302 -14.56 10.71 -14.68
C VAL A 302 -13.27 9.89 -14.66
N PRO A 303 -13.11 8.92 -15.57
CA PRO A 303 -11.85 8.20 -15.73
C PRO A 303 -10.70 9.15 -16.12
N THR A 304 -9.48 8.88 -15.66
CA THR A 304 -8.33 9.74 -15.99
C THR A 304 -7.98 9.74 -17.48
N SER A 305 -8.41 8.74 -18.24
CA SER A 305 -8.30 8.72 -19.71
C SER A 305 -9.03 9.87 -20.40
N VAL A 306 -10.08 10.44 -19.78
CA VAL A 306 -10.73 11.66 -20.28
C VAL A 306 -9.72 12.81 -20.36
N TYR A 307 -8.90 12.98 -19.32
CA TYR A 307 -7.85 14.00 -19.31
C TYR A 307 -6.70 13.67 -20.26
N THR A 308 -6.36 12.39 -20.44
CA THR A 308 -5.41 11.96 -21.47
C THR A 308 -5.88 12.41 -22.86
N ALA A 309 -7.15 12.17 -23.18
CA ALA A 309 -7.74 12.56 -24.46
C ALA A 309 -7.84 14.09 -24.61
N GLN A 310 -8.29 14.79 -23.58
CA GLN A 310 -8.38 16.26 -23.58
C GLN A 310 -7.00 16.91 -23.77
N GLY A 311 -5.96 16.39 -23.12
CA GLY A 311 -4.60 16.89 -23.28
C GLY A 311 -4.02 16.71 -24.68
N ARG A 312 -4.49 15.70 -25.43
CA ARG A 312 -4.16 15.51 -26.86
C ARG A 312 -4.96 16.46 -27.75
N ASN A 313 -6.24 16.67 -27.45
CA ASN A 313 -7.13 17.52 -28.24
C ASN A 313 -6.88 19.02 -28.02
N ASN A 314 -6.44 19.41 -26.82
CA ASN A 314 -6.12 20.79 -26.46
C ASN A 314 -4.89 20.84 -25.52
N PRO A 315 -3.66 20.77 -26.07
CA PRO A 315 -2.45 20.83 -25.28
C PRO A 315 -2.33 22.09 -24.41
N ALA A 316 -2.84 23.23 -24.88
CA ALA A 316 -2.83 24.49 -24.12
C ALA A 316 -3.66 24.41 -22.81
N GLY A 317 -4.67 23.53 -22.76
CA GLY A 317 -5.47 23.30 -21.56
C GLY A 317 -4.80 22.41 -20.49
N GLN A 318 -3.67 21.76 -20.80
CA GLN A 318 -3.02 20.87 -19.85
C GLN A 318 -2.49 21.58 -18.61
N ALA A 319 -1.88 22.76 -18.77
CA ALA A 319 -1.32 23.50 -17.64
C ALA A 319 -2.39 23.81 -16.58
N ARG A 320 -3.60 24.21 -17.01
CA ARG A 320 -4.76 24.37 -16.11
C ARG A 320 -5.13 23.08 -15.40
N THR A 321 -5.16 21.96 -16.13
CA THR A 321 -5.56 20.66 -15.59
C THR A 321 -4.58 20.16 -14.53
N ILE A 322 -3.28 20.28 -14.78
CA ILE A 322 -2.23 19.79 -13.90
C ILE A 322 -1.98 20.78 -12.75
N GLU A 323 -1.69 22.04 -13.04
CA GLU A 323 -1.25 23.01 -12.02
C GLU A 323 -2.41 23.61 -11.22
N GLN A 324 -3.53 23.95 -11.87
CA GLN A 324 -4.64 24.61 -11.19
C GLN A 324 -5.57 23.62 -10.48
N PHE A 325 -5.80 22.43 -11.07
CA PHE A 325 -6.69 21.43 -10.48
C PHE A 325 -5.95 20.29 -9.75
N GLY A 326 -4.64 20.15 -9.96
CA GLY A 326 -3.86 19.07 -9.35
C GLY A 326 -4.21 17.68 -9.89
N PHE A 327 -4.69 17.59 -11.14
CA PHE A 327 -5.12 16.32 -11.73
C PHE A 327 -3.97 15.59 -12.42
N PHE A 328 -3.93 14.28 -12.22
CA PHE A 328 -3.00 13.40 -12.90
C PHE A 328 -3.67 12.82 -14.15
N THR A 329 -3.15 13.20 -15.31
CA THR A 329 -3.88 13.10 -16.58
C THR A 329 -3.66 11.80 -17.34
N ASN A 330 -2.88 10.86 -16.81
CA ASN A 330 -2.62 9.56 -17.46
C ASN A 330 -3.71 8.54 -17.13
N ALA A 331 -4.17 7.80 -18.15
CA ALA A 331 -5.17 6.73 -18.02
C ALA A 331 -4.80 5.67 -16.97
N GLY A 332 -5.80 5.12 -16.30
CA GLY A 332 -5.65 4.10 -15.26
C GLY A 332 -6.39 4.40 -13.95
N GLY A 333 -6.99 5.58 -13.81
CA GLY A 333 -7.92 5.89 -12.73
C GLY A 333 -9.37 5.78 -13.18
N ILE A 334 -10.23 5.13 -12.37
CA ILE A 334 -11.66 4.97 -12.65
C ILE A 334 -12.44 5.17 -11.34
N PRO A 335 -13.51 5.99 -11.33
CA PRO A 335 -14.43 6.02 -10.19
C PRO A 335 -15.18 4.69 -10.08
N ILE A 336 -15.32 4.17 -8.87
CA ILE A 336 -16.07 2.94 -8.60
C ILE A 336 -17.52 3.33 -8.37
N VAL A 337 -18.33 3.23 -9.42
CA VAL A 337 -19.78 3.53 -9.37
C VAL A 337 -20.56 2.23 -9.57
N VAL A 338 -21.28 1.81 -8.54
CA VAL A 338 -22.07 0.57 -8.51
C VAL A 338 -23.52 0.92 -8.20
N ASP A 339 -24.47 0.43 -9.00
CA ASP A 339 -25.90 0.75 -8.84
C ASP A 339 -26.18 2.27 -8.80
N GLY A 340 -25.41 3.04 -9.59
CA GLY A 340 -25.47 4.51 -9.61
C GLY A 340 -24.90 5.21 -8.38
N GLN A 341 -24.32 4.48 -7.43
CA GLN A 341 -23.66 5.03 -6.23
C GLN A 341 -22.14 4.97 -6.37
N MET A 342 -21.47 6.11 -6.15
CA MET A 342 -20.02 6.15 -6.10
C MET A 342 -19.53 5.67 -4.73
N ILE A 343 -18.88 4.51 -4.71
CA ILE A 343 -18.39 3.88 -3.48
C ILE A 343 -16.87 4.02 -3.27
N GLY A 344 -16.19 4.62 -4.25
CA GLY A 344 -14.75 4.88 -4.19
C GLY A 344 -14.14 5.19 -5.55
N ALA A 345 -12.82 5.01 -5.65
CA ALA A 345 -12.07 5.07 -6.90
C ALA A 345 -10.91 4.08 -6.87
N VAL A 346 -10.57 3.53 -8.05
CA VAL A 346 -9.38 2.71 -8.26
C VAL A 346 -8.40 3.46 -9.15
N GLY A 347 -7.11 3.31 -8.87
CA GLY A 347 -6.03 3.80 -9.71
C GLY A 347 -4.98 2.73 -9.91
N VAL A 348 -4.54 2.53 -11.15
CA VAL A 348 -3.51 1.56 -11.54
C VAL A 348 -2.35 2.30 -12.20
N GLY A 349 -1.12 1.96 -11.83
CA GLY A 349 0.11 2.44 -12.41
C GLY A 349 1.07 1.29 -12.76
N GLY A 350 2.12 1.59 -13.51
CA GLY A 350 3.12 0.59 -13.91
C GLY A 350 2.92 -0.02 -15.30
N GLY A 351 1.85 0.36 -15.99
CA GLY A 351 1.58 0.03 -17.37
C GLY A 351 0.82 -1.27 -17.59
N ALA A 352 0.69 -2.15 -16.59
CA ALA A 352 -0.06 -3.42 -16.62
C ALA A 352 0.10 -4.22 -17.95
N GLY A 353 1.31 -4.22 -18.51
CA GLY A 353 1.62 -4.74 -19.84
C GLY A 353 1.20 -3.81 -20.98
N GLY A 354 2.06 -2.85 -21.34
CA GLY A 354 1.91 -2.05 -22.58
C GLY A 354 0.93 -0.88 -22.52
N GLY A 355 0.68 -0.29 -21.34
CA GLY A 355 -0.27 0.81 -21.15
C GLY A 355 -1.69 0.36 -20.78
N GLY A 356 -1.82 -0.88 -20.29
CA GLY A 356 -3.08 -1.52 -19.90
C GLY A 356 -3.62 -1.13 -18.52
N ASP A 357 -3.12 -0.08 -17.87
CA ASP A 357 -3.54 0.32 -16.51
C ASP A 357 -5.07 0.44 -16.40
N GLU A 358 -5.71 1.10 -17.35
CA GLU A 358 -7.17 1.29 -17.35
C GLU A 358 -7.92 -0.02 -17.64
N ASN A 359 -7.40 -0.85 -18.54
CA ASN A 359 -7.99 -2.17 -18.84
C ASN A 359 -7.89 -3.11 -17.63
N CYS A 360 -6.81 -3.03 -16.86
CA CYS A 360 -6.60 -3.76 -15.62
C CYS A 360 -7.68 -3.36 -14.59
N ALA A 361 -7.89 -2.05 -14.40
CA ALA A 361 -8.95 -1.54 -13.54
C ALA A 361 -10.35 -1.99 -14.01
N ILE A 362 -10.65 -1.87 -15.31
CA ILE A 362 -11.92 -2.32 -15.91
C ILE A 362 -12.14 -3.82 -15.66
N ALA A 363 -11.11 -4.65 -15.88
CA ALA A 363 -11.20 -6.09 -15.67
C ALA A 363 -11.53 -6.43 -14.21
N GLY A 364 -10.82 -5.79 -13.26
CA GLY A 364 -11.10 -5.96 -11.83
C GLY A 364 -12.50 -5.53 -11.44
N LEU A 365 -12.93 -4.35 -11.86
CA LEU A 365 -14.27 -3.83 -11.59
C LEU A 365 -15.38 -4.73 -12.17
N LYS A 366 -15.24 -5.13 -13.44
CA LYS A 366 -16.22 -6.00 -14.11
C LYS A 366 -16.30 -7.36 -13.45
N ALA A 367 -15.17 -7.95 -13.05
CA ALA A 367 -15.15 -9.26 -12.39
C ALA A 367 -15.81 -9.24 -10.99
N VAL A 368 -15.74 -8.12 -10.27
CA VAL A 368 -16.31 -8.02 -8.92
C VAL A 368 -17.78 -7.62 -8.93
N PHE A 369 -18.18 -6.71 -9.82
CA PHE A 369 -19.51 -6.09 -9.80
C PHE A 369 -20.41 -6.49 -10.98
N GLY A 370 -19.88 -7.15 -12.01
CA GLY A 370 -20.66 -7.58 -13.18
C GLY A 370 -21.30 -6.39 -13.92
N ASP A 371 -22.60 -6.48 -14.20
CA ASP A 371 -23.36 -5.44 -14.90
C ASP A 371 -23.80 -4.27 -13.99
N HIS A 372 -23.52 -4.35 -12.68
CA HIS A 372 -23.87 -3.30 -11.72
C HIS A 372 -22.88 -2.13 -11.72
N VAL A 373 -21.66 -2.33 -12.24
CA VAL A 373 -20.65 -1.27 -12.29
C VAL A 373 -20.77 -0.42 -13.56
N THR A 374 -20.68 0.89 -13.37
CA THR A 374 -20.53 1.82 -14.50
C THR A 374 -19.09 1.83 -14.98
N LEU A 375 -18.88 1.42 -16.24
CA LEU A 375 -17.55 1.38 -16.86
C LEU A 375 -17.41 2.47 -17.94
N PRO A 376 -16.18 2.93 -18.23
CA PRO A 376 -15.94 3.87 -19.32
C PRO A 376 -16.42 3.32 -20.67
N ALA A 377 -17.12 4.14 -21.45
CA ALA A 377 -17.45 3.85 -22.83
C ALA A 377 -16.49 4.60 -23.76
N TYR A 378 -15.79 3.88 -24.63
CA TYR A 378 -14.90 4.47 -25.62
C TYR A 378 -15.61 4.51 -26.97
N PRO A 379 -15.64 5.67 -27.66
CA PRO A 379 -16.20 5.74 -29.00
C PRO A 379 -15.40 4.83 -29.95
N ALA A 380 -16.09 4.15 -30.85
CA ALA A 380 -15.46 3.34 -31.88
C ALA A 380 -14.46 4.19 -32.68
N THR A 381 -13.25 3.68 -32.91
CA THR A 381 -12.30 4.33 -33.82
C THR A 381 -12.94 4.41 -35.20
N SER A 382 -13.16 5.62 -35.71
CA SER A 382 -13.60 5.79 -37.09
C SER A 382 -12.53 5.19 -38.00
N THR A 383 -12.82 4.04 -38.59
CA THR A 383 -12.08 3.55 -39.73
C THR A 383 -12.28 4.58 -40.83
N SER A 384 -11.28 5.44 -41.06
CA SER A 384 -11.24 6.28 -42.24
C SER A 384 -11.12 5.35 -43.45
N SER A 385 -12.27 4.99 -44.03
CA SER A 385 -12.32 4.45 -45.38
C SER A 385 -11.62 5.45 -46.29
N GLY A 386 -10.44 5.06 -46.79
CA GLY A 386 -9.70 5.83 -47.79
C GLY A 386 -10.60 6.13 -48.98
N GLY A 387 -11.05 7.37 -49.08
CA GLY A 387 -11.63 7.93 -50.27
C GLY A 387 -10.52 8.58 -51.08
N SER A 388 -9.96 7.83 -52.03
CA SER A 388 -9.23 8.42 -53.15
C SER A 388 -10.16 9.36 -53.92
N ARG A 389 -9.77 10.62 -54.05
CA ARG A 389 -10.09 11.44 -55.22
C ARG A 389 -8.84 12.16 -55.65
#